data_AF-A0A8K0IYJ0-F1
#
_entry.id   AF-A0A8K0IYJ0-F1
#
_cell.length_a   1.000
_cell.length_b   1.000
_cell.length_c   1.000
_cell.angle_alpha   90.00
_cell.angle_beta   90.00
_cell.angle_gamma   90.00
#
_symmetry.space_group_name_H-M   'P 1'
#
loop_
_entity.id
_entity.type
_entity.pdbx_description
1 polymer ?
#
loop_
_entity_poly.entity_id
_entity_poly.type
_entity_poly.pdbx_seq_one_letter_code
_entity_poly.pdbx_strand_id
1 'polypeptide(L)'
;MAAAILGKAAMVRGYRKPAAAPKGRRAYVTFLAGDGDYWKGVVGLAKGLRKVRSAYPLVVAVLPDVPEDHRRILRSQGCLVREIEPVYPPENQTQFAMAYYLSLPIEDKF
;
A
#
# COMPACT_ATOMS: atom_id res chain seq x y z
N MET A 1 8.08 -29.12 41.35
CA MET A 1 8.36 -27.77 40.82
C MET A 1 8.78 -27.90 39.37
N ALA A 2 8.12 -27.13 38.51
CA ALA A 2 8.43 -26.79 37.11
C ALA A 2 8.30 -27.85 36.01
N ALA A 3 7.24 -27.66 35.21
CA ALA A 3 6.96 -28.29 33.93
C ALA A 3 7.93 -27.81 32.83
N ALA A 4 8.46 -28.73 32.03
CA ALA A 4 9.16 -28.41 30.80
C ALA A 4 8.17 -28.51 29.62
N ILE A 5 7.75 -27.34 29.13
CA ILE A 5 6.85 -27.19 27.99
C ILE A 5 7.68 -27.42 26.72
N LEU A 6 7.49 -28.57 26.05
CA LEU A 6 8.11 -28.86 24.76
C LEU A 6 7.43 -27.99 23.68
N GLY A 7 8.11 -26.91 23.31
CA GLY A 7 7.68 -25.98 22.27
C GLY A 7 7.59 -26.65 20.90
N LYS A 8 6.43 -26.50 20.24
CA LYS A 8 6.27 -26.80 18.81
C LYS A 8 7.14 -25.83 18.01
N ALA A 9 8.24 -26.31 17.44
CA ALA A 9 8.97 -25.63 16.40
C ALA A 9 8.07 -25.51 15.16
N ALA A 10 7.44 -24.34 15.00
CA ALA A 10 6.71 -24.01 13.78
C ALA A 10 7.74 -23.79 12.66
N MET A 11 7.89 -24.84 11.86
CA MET A 11 8.59 -24.92 10.58
C MET A 11 8.56 -23.58 9.82
N VAL A 12 9.74 -22.97 9.64
CA VAL A 12 9.95 -21.85 8.71
C VAL A 12 9.75 -22.41 7.31
N ARG A 13 8.49 -22.38 6.87
CA ARG A 13 8.08 -22.75 5.53
C ARG A 13 8.66 -21.69 4.60
N GLY A 14 9.70 -22.08 3.87
CA GLY A 14 10.49 -21.22 3.00
C GLY A 14 9.65 -20.27 2.16
N TYR A 15 10.22 -19.09 1.92
CA TYR A 15 9.67 -18.05 1.08
C TYR A 15 9.30 -18.64 -0.29
N ARG A 16 8.02 -18.97 -0.48
CA ARG A 16 7.50 -19.43 -1.77
C ARG A 16 7.39 -18.20 -2.64
N LYS A 17 8.32 -18.09 -3.61
CA LYS A 17 8.28 -17.10 -4.69
C LYS A 17 6.82 -17.00 -5.16
N PRO A 18 6.19 -15.81 -5.09
CA PRO A 18 4.82 -15.68 -5.54
C PRO A 18 4.75 -16.19 -6.97
N ALA A 19 3.78 -17.06 -7.24
CA ALA A 19 3.51 -17.54 -8.58
C ALA A 19 3.42 -16.30 -9.49
N ALA A 20 4.11 -16.34 -10.64
CA ALA A 20 4.08 -15.27 -11.61
C ALA A 20 2.63 -14.81 -11.77
N ALA A 21 2.39 -13.51 -11.56
CA ALA A 21 1.05 -12.94 -11.62
C ALA A 21 0.35 -13.45 -12.89
N PRO A 22 -0.92 -13.86 -12.81
CA PRO A 22 -1.63 -14.31 -14.00
C PRO A 22 -1.47 -13.26 -15.11
N LYS A 23 -1.16 -13.71 -16.33
CA LYS A 23 -1.20 -12.87 -17.55
C LYS A 23 -2.66 -12.43 -17.76
N GLY A 24 -3.14 -11.48 -16.98
CA GLY A 24 -4.54 -11.14 -16.85
C GLY A 24 -4.74 -9.72 -16.36
N ARG A 25 -5.66 -9.02 -17.03
CA ARG A 25 -6.02 -7.59 -16.92
C ARG A 25 -6.58 -7.13 -15.55
N ARG A 26 -6.25 -7.80 -14.45
CA ARG A 26 -6.91 -7.60 -13.14
C ARG A 26 -5.91 -7.53 -12.00
N ALA A 27 -6.08 -6.52 -11.15
CA ALA A 27 -5.31 -6.32 -9.94
C ALA A 27 -6.19 -5.68 -8.87
N TYR A 28 -5.84 -5.90 -7.62
CA TYR A 28 -6.27 -5.00 -6.55
C TYR A 28 -5.35 -3.78 -6.58
N VAL A 29 -5.93 -2.58 -6.52
CA VAL A 29 -5.17 -1.33 -6.55
C VAL A 29 -5.52 -0.53 -5.31
N THR A 30 -4.50 0.00 -4.65
CA THR A 30 -4.66 0.97 -3.56
C THR A 30 -3.66 2.10 -3.77
N PHE A 31 -3.96 3.26 -3.19
CA PHE A 31 -3.12 4.45 -3.23
C PHE A 31 -2.50 4.70 -1.86
N LEU A 32 -1.30 5.28 -1.83
CA LEU A 32 -0.59 5.69 -0.63
C LEU A 32 0.13 7.02 -0.88
N ALA A 33 -0.10 7.96 0.03
CA ALA A 33 0.52 9.28 0.06
C ALA A 33 1.00 9.60 1.47
N GLY A 34 1.96 10.50 1.57
CA GLY A 34 2.53 10.99 2.82
C GLY A 34 3.50 10.03 3.50
N ASP A 35 4.05 10.53 4.60
CA ASP A 35 5.04 9.88 5.46
C ASP A 35 4.44 9.20 6.70
N GLY A 36 3.11 9.28 6.86
CA GLY A 36 2.40 8.66 7.96
C GLY A 36 2.33 7.13 7.90
N ASP A 37 1.61 6.57 8.88
CA ASP A 37 1.55 5.13 9.14
C ASP A 37 0.60 4.33 8.23
N TYR A 38 0.04 4.94 7.19
CA TYR A 38 -0.91 4.28 6.27
C TYR A 38 -0.30 3.08 5.52
N TRP A 39 1.03 3.02 5.40
CA TRP A 39 1.73 1.85 4.86
C TRP A 39 1.45 0.58 5.69
N LYS A 40 1.19 0.69 7.00
CA LYS A 40 0.82 -0.44 7.87
C LYS A 40 -0.52 -1.05 7.46
N GLY A 41 -1.46 -0.20 7.02
CA GLY A 41 -2.74 -0.64 6.46
C GLY A 41 -2.56 -1.45 5.18
N VAL A 42 -1.69 -1.00 4.28
CA VAL A 42 -1.35 -1.72 3.04
C VAL A 42 -0.67 -3.06 3.33
N VAL A 43 0.20 -3.12 4.34
CA VAL A 43 0.80 -4.38 4.82
C VAL A 43 -0.28 -5.35 5.31
N GLY A 44 -1.26 -4.85 6.07
CA GLY A 44 -2.44 -5.62 6.51
C GLY A 44 -3.24 -6.15 5.34
N LEU A 45 -3.53 -5.31 4.33
CA LEU A 45 -4.22 -5.69 3.11
C LEU A 45 -3.48 -6.79 2.35
N ALA A 46 -2.18 -6.64 2.14
CA ALA A 46 -1.35 -7.64 1.46
C ALA A 46 -1.38 -9.00 2.19
N LYS A 47 -1.28 -8.98 3.53
CA LYS A 47 -1.42 -10.17 4.37
C LYS A 47 -2.80 -10.81 4.25
N GLY A 48 -3.86 -10.01 4.23
CA GLY A 48 -5.24 -10.46 4.05
C GLY A 48 -5.46 -11.16 2.71
N LEU A 49 -5.04 -10.53 1.61
CA LEU A 49 -5.14 -11.10 0.26
C LEU A 49 -4.37 -12.42 0.14
N ARG A 50 -3.20 -12.52 0.77
CA ARG A 50 -2.43 -13.77 0.83
C ARG A 50 -3.13 -14.84 1.65
N LYS A 51 -3.73 -14.49 2.79
CA LYS A 51 -4.47 -15.41 3.66
C LYS A 51 -5.63 -16.08 2.92
N VAL A 52 -6.37 -15.32 2.11
CA VAL A 52 -7.49 -15.85 1.30
C VAL A 52 -7.05 -16.47 -0.03
N ARG A 53 -5.73 -16.57 -0.28
CA ARG A 53 -5.16 -17.07 -1.54
C ARG A 53 -5.73 -16.34 -2.76
N SER A 54 -5.79 -15.01 -2.68
CA SER A 54 -6.19 -14.15 -3.79
C SER A 54 -5.44 -14.51 -5.07
N ALA A 55 -6.18 -14.59 -6.17
CA ALA A 55 -5.63 -14.88 -7.49
C ALA A 55 -4.91 -13.67 -8.12
N TYR A 56 -5.20 -12.46 -7.65
CA TYR A 56 -4.73 -11.21 -8.28
C TYR A 56 -3.67 -10.52 -7.42
N PRO A 57 -2.68 -9.85 -8.06
CA PRO A 57 -1.67 -9.09 -7.34
C PRO A 57 -2.26 -7.82 -6.71
N LEU A 58 -1.56 -7.30 -5.70
CA LEU A 58 -1.82 -5.98 -5.14
C LEU A 58 -0.83 -4.98 -5.73
N VAL A 59 -1.35 -3.99 -6.45
CA VAL A 59 -0.62 -2.82 -6.94
C VAL A 59 -0.82 -1.68 -5.94
N VAL A 60 0.26 -1.02 -5.57
CA VAL A 60 0.22 0.15 -4.69
C VAL A 60 0.76 1.33 -5.48
N ALA A 61 -0.14 2.26 -5.81
CA ALA A 61 0.22 3.55 -6.37
C ALA A 61 0.76 4.44 -5.24
N VAL A 62 2.01 4.89 -5.34
CA VAL A 62 2.67 5.70 -4.31
C VAL A 62 3.00 7.08 -4.86
N LEU A 63 2.81 8.12 -4.05
CA LEU A 63 3.31 9.46 -4.35
C LEU A 63 4.82 9.59 -4.00
N PRO A 64 5.51 10.62 -4.55
CA PRO A 64 6.91 10.91 -4.26
C PRO A 64 7.20 11.18 -2.77
N ASP A 65 6.21 11.67 -2.02
CA ASP A 65 6.30 12.02 -0.60
C ASP A 65 6.34 10.79 0.34
N VAL A 66 6.04 9.58 -0.15
CA VAL A 66 6.14 8.35 0.64
C VAL A 66 7.60 7.97 0.84
N PRO A 67 8.09 7.83 2.09
CA PRO A 67 9.47 7.44 2.38
C PRO A 67 9.90 6.11 1.72
N GLU A 68 11.14 6.04 1.23
CA GLU A 68 11.66 4.85 0.54
C GLU A 68 11.65 3.60 1.43
N ASP A 69 11.83 3.75 2.74
CA ASP A 69 11.75 2.63 3.68
C ASP A 69 10.35 2.01 3.72
N HIS A 70 9.30 2.83 3.67
CA HIS A 70 7.92 2.34 3.56
C HIS A 70 7.73 1.58 2.24
N ARG A 71 8.24 2.11 1.12
CA ARG A 71 8.17 1.45 -0.19
C ARG A 71 8.92 0.11 -0.20
N ARG A 72 10.10 0.05 0.41
CA ARG A 72 10.89 -1.18 0.57
C ARG A 72 10.12 -2.24 1.35
N ILE A 73 9.48 -1.84 2.45
CA ILE A 73 8.62 -2.74 3.22
C ILE A 73 7.47 -3.27 2.36
N LEU A 74 6.78 -2.42 1.60
CA LEU A 74 5.69 -2.86 0.72
C LEU A 74 6.17 -3.85 -0.35
N ARG A 75 7.31 -3.58 -1.00
CA ARG A 75 7.92 -4.53 -1.95
C ARG A 75 8.25 -5.87 -1.27
N SER A 76 8.75 -5.84 -0.04
CA SER A 76 9.05 -7.07 0.74
C SER A 76 7.79 -7.92 1.03
N GLN A 77 6.62 -7.29 1.13
CA GLN A 77 5.33 -7.99 1.33
C GLN A 77 4.78 -8.62 0.04
N GLY A 78 5.42 -8.39 -1.10
CA GLY A 78 4.97 -8.84 -2.42
C GLY A 78 4.05 -7.85 -3.14
N CYS A 79 3.96 -6.61 -2.68
CA CYS A 79 3.20 -5.56 -3.37
C CYS A 79 3.96 -5.06 -4.60
N LEU A 80 3.23 -4.79 -5.69
CA LEU A 80 3.74 -4.12 -6.87
C LEU A 80 3.65 -2.61 -6.66
N VAL A 81 4.74 -2.01 -6.22
CA VAL A 81 4.81 -0.56 -5.97
C VAL A 81 5.03 0.19 -7.29
N ARG A 82 4.14 1.13 -7.60
CA ARG A 82 4.20 2.01 -8.77
C ARG A 82 4.16 3.46 -8.31
N GLU A 83 5.22 4.20 -8.56
CA GLU A 83 5.22 5.64 -8.33
C GLU A 83 4.30 6.32 -9.35
N ILE A 84 3.52 7.30 -8.90
CA ILE A 84 2.65 8.12 -9.72
C ILE A 84 2.82 9.59 -9.36
N GLU A 85 2.58 10.48 -10.33
CA GLU A 85 2.58 11.92 -10.11
C GLU A 85 1.19 12.42 -9.68
N PRO A 86 1.11 13.41 -8.78
CA PRO A 86 -0.15 14.08 -8.47
C PRO A 86 -0.73 14.76 -9.73
N VAL A 87 -2.03 14.59 -9.98
CA VAL A 87 -2.75 15.32 -11.03
C VAL A 87 -3.52 16.46 -10.38
N TYR A 88 -3.18 17.69 -10.77
CA TYR A 88 -3.90 18.88 -10.33
C TYR A 88 -4.98 19.23 -11.36
N PRO A 89 -6.24 19.41 -10.95
CA PRO A 89 -7.30 19.83 -11.86
C PRO A 89 -7.01 21.24 -12.40
N PRO A 90 -7.31 21.52 -13.67
CA PRO A 90 -7.25 22.88 -14.20
C PRO A 90 -8.29 23.76 -13.48
N GLU A 91 -7.97 25.04 -13.30
CA GLU A 91 -8.73 26.01 -12.51
C GLU A 91 -10.24 26.12 -12.88
N ASN A 92 -10.62 25.72 -14.09
CA ASN A 92 -11.95 25.97 -14.66
C ASN A 92 -12.85 24.72 -14.83
N GLN A 93 -12.51 23.58 -14.22
CA GLN A 93 -13.33 22.35 -14.28
C GLN A 93 -13.53 21.73 -12.89
N THR A 94 -14.23 22.45 -12.01
CA THR A 94 -14.62 22.00 -10.67
C THR A 94 -16.09 21.56 -10.62
N GLN A 95 -16.51 20.63 -11.49
CA GLN A 95 -17.86 20.02 -11.33
C GLN A 95 -17.89 18.86 -10.34
N PHE A 96 -16.74 18.29 -9.96
CA PHE A 96 -16.68 17.13 -9.05
C PHE A 96 -15.57 17.20 -7.98
N ALA A 97 -14.73 18.23 -7.97
CA ALA A 97 -13.76 18.45 -6.91
C ALA A 97 -14.42 19.26 -5.79
N MET A 98 -14.85 18.59 -4.72
CA MET A 98 -15.28 19.28 -3.50
C MET A 98 -14.13 20.15 -2.99
N ALA A 99 -14.36 21.45 -2.88
CA ALA A 99 -13.38 22.47 -2.52
C ALA A 99 -12.69 22.28 -1.15
N TYR A 100 -13.07 21.26 -0.37
CA TYR A 100 -12.45 20.93 0.92
C TYR A 100 -11.13 20.12 0.82
N TYR A 101 -10.76 19.59 -0.35
CA TYR A 101 -9.49 18.85 -0.54
C TYR A 101 -8.34 19.67 -1.15
N LEU A 102 -8.63 20.89 -1.59
CA LEU A 102 -7.61 21.90 -1.86
C LEU A 102 -7.47 22.68 -0.56
N SER A 103 -6.68 22.16 0.38
CA SER A 103 -6.35 22.92 1.59
C SER A 103 -5.79 24.29 1.17
N LEU A 104 -6.56 25.35 1.44
CA LEU A 104 -6.07 26.72 1.42
C LEU A 104 -4.83 26.80 2.31
N PRO A 105 -3.75 27.38 1.78
CA PRO A 105 -3.28 28.60 2.42
C PRO A 105 -3.17 29.68 1.35
N ILE A 106 -4.14 30.59 1.33
CA ILE A 106 -3.91 31.91 0.75
C ILE A 106 -3.55 32.78 1.94
N GLU A 107 -2.26 32.81 2.27
CA GLU A 107 -1.67 33.92 3.00
C GLU A 107 -1.96 35.22 2.21
N ASP A 108 -2.13 36.32 2.93
CA ASP A 108 -2.43 37.68 2.46
C ASP A 108 -3.86 37.97 2.00
N LYS A 109 -4.75 38.18 2.99
CA LYS A 109 -5.65 39.35 3.07
C LYS A 109 -6.38 39.36 4.42
N PHE A 110 -5.75 39.95 5.44
CA PHE A 110 -6.24 41.00 6.36
C PHE A 110 -5.22 41.21 7.47
#